data_AF-A0A2V6XC63-F1
#
_entry.id   AF-A0A2V6XC63-F1
#
_cell.length_a   1.000
_cell.length_b   1.000
_cell.length_c   1.000
_cell.angle_alpha   90.00
_cell.angle_beta   90.00
_cell.angle_gamma   90.00
#
_symmetry.space_group_name_H-M   'P 1'
#
loop_
_entity.id
_entity.type
_entity.pdbx_description
1 polymer ?
#
loop_
_entity_poly.entity_id
_entity_poly.type
_entity_poly.pdbx_seq_one_letter_code
_entity_poly.pdbx_strand_id
1 'polypeptide(L)' 'MQQTVTYAVADGVGWITLNRPAVLNALDSQLATGLADAAEAAAA' A
#
# COMPACT_ATOMS: atom_id res chain seq x y z
N MET A 1 13.12 -8.82 -0.56
CA MET A 1 12.06 -8.13 -1.33
C MET A 1 11.65 -6.93 -0.51
N GLN A 2 11.93 -5.70 -0.96
CA GLN A 2 11.52 -4.51 -0.20
C GLN A 2 10.01 -4.29 -0.38
N GLN A 3 9.28 -4.21 0.73
CA GLN A 3 7.83 -4.09 0.73
C GLN A 3 7.45 -2.63 0.45
N THR A 4 6.97 -2.33 -0.75
CA THR A 4 6.69 -0.97 -1.24
C THR A 4 5.36 -0.40 -0.73
N VAL A 5 4.46 -1.26 -0.27
CA VAL A 5 3.13 -0.93 0.29
C VAL A 5 2.88 -1.77 1.53
N THR A 6 2.36 -1.18 2.59
CA THR A 6 1.87 -1.91 3.77
C THR A 6 0.40 -1.62 4.02
N TYR A 7 -0.34 -2.64 4.42
CA TYR A 7 -1.76 -2.56 4.76
C TYR A 7 -1.99 -2.94 6.22
N ALA A 8 -2.79 -2.15 6.93
CA ALA A 8 -3.20 -2.42 8.30
C ALA A 8 -4.64 -1.95 8.51
N VAL A 9 -5.41 -2.63 9.37
CA VAL A 9 -6.74 -2.17 9.78
C VAL A 9 -6.69 -1.71 11.23
N ALA A 10 -7.13 -0.48 11.48
CA ALA A 10 -7.23 0.08 12.82
C ALA A 10 -8.54 0.84 12.95
N ASP A 11 -9.27 0.61 14.04
CA ASP A 11 -10.55 1.29 14.34
C ASP A 11 -11.60 1.19 13.22
N GLY A 12 -11.61 0.07 12.49
CA GLY A 12 -12.50 -0.14 11.33
C GLY A 12 -12.10 0.62 10.07
N VAL A 13 -10.91 1.24 10.05
CA VAL A 13 -10.35 1.95 8.91
C VAL A 13 -9.16 1.16 8.35
N GLY A 14 -9.21 0.86 7.05
CA GLY A 14 -8.10 0.28 6.29
C GLY A 14 -7.05 1.34 5.94
N TRP A 15 -5.86 1.23 6.50
CA TRP A 15 -4.72 2.09 6.26
C TRP A 15 -3.76 1.45 5.25
N ILE A 16 -3.60 2.10 4.10
CA ILE A 16 -2.62 1.72 3.09
C ILE A 16 -1.48 2.74 3.10
N THR A 17 -0.26 2.30 3.41
CA THR A 17 0.93 3.15 3.51
C THR A 17 1.89 2.86 2.37
N LEU A 18 2.32 3.92 1.67
CA LEU A 18 3.36 3.84 0.65
C LEU A 18 4.73 3.98 1.31
N ASN A 19 5.55 2.94 1.23
CA ASN A 19 6.86 2.86 1.89
C ASN A 19 8.01 3.11 0.90
N ARG A 20 7.95 4.23 0.17
CA ARG A 20 9.00 4.66 -0.76
C ARG A 20 9.46 6.10 -0.50
N PRO A 21 9.92 6.43 0.73
CA PRO A 21 10.26 7.79 1.09
C PRO A 21 11.43 8.37 0.27
N ALA A 22 12.37 7.53 -0.17
CA ALA A 22 13.52 7.94 -0.97
C ALA A 22 13.17 8.58 -2.32
N VAL A 23 11.96 8.31 -2.84
CA VAL A 23 11.45 8.88 -4.10
C VAL A 23 10.14 9.63 -3.88
N LEU A 24 9.91 10.13 -2.66
CA LEU A 24 8.70 10.85 -2.28
C LEU A 24 7.41 10.07 -2.59
N ASN A 25 7.44 8.75 -2.43
CA ASN A 25 6.33 7.85 -2.74
C ASN A 25 5.86 7.91 -4.19
N ALA A 26 6.75 8.22 -5.13
CA ALA A 26 6.45 8.11 -6.56
C ALA A 26 5.85 6.72 -6.89
N LEU A 27 4.86 6.72 -7.78
CA LEU A 27 4.20 5.51 -8.23
C LEU A 27 5.10 4.77 -9.23
N ASP A 28 5.29 3.47 -9.01
CA ASP A 28 5.82 2.55 -10.01
C ASP A 28 4.88 1.34 -10.16
N SER A 29 5.13 0.50 -11.17
CA SER A 29 4.25 -0.62 -11.48
C SER A 29 4.12 -1.60 -10.31
N GLN A 30 5.20 -1.83 -9.54
CA GLN A 30 5.17 -2.75 -8.40
C GLN A 30 4.33 -2.19 -7.25
N LEU A 31 4.45 -0.89 -6.96
CA LEU A 31 3.65 -0.21 -5.96
C LEU A 31 2.17 -0.14 -6.37
N ALA A 32 1.89 0.08 -7.65
CA ALA A 32 0.52 0.07 -8.17
C ALA A 32 -0.15 -1.30 -8.00
N THR A 33 0.56 -2.41 -8.27
CA THR A 33 0.05 -3.76 -8.00
C THR A 33 -0.21 -3.98 -6.50
N GLY A 34 0.75 -3.66 -5.64
CA GLY A 34 0.57 -3.83 -4.19
C GLY A 34 -0.53 -2.95 -3.60
N LEU A 35 -0.77 -1.77 -4.19
CA LEU A 35 -1.89 -0.90 -3.83
C LEU A 35 -3.23 -1.51 -4.23
N ALA A 36 -3.33 -2.10 -5.43
CA ALA A 36 -4.55 -2.78 -5.87
C ALA A 36 -4.90 -3.97 -4.96
N ASP A 37 -3.92 -4.80 -4.62
CA ASP A 37 -4.10 -5.94 -3.71
C ASP A 37 -4.56 -5.47 -2.31
N ALA A 38 -3.95 -4.40 -1.79
CA ALA A 38 -4.32 -3.83 -0.49
C ALA A 38 -5.73 -3.20 -0.51
N ALA A 39 -6.13 -2.58 -1.62
CA ALA A 39 -7.46 -2.01 -1.79
C ALA A 39 -8.53 -3.11 -1.89
N GLU A 40 -8.26 -4.21 -2.58
CA GLU A 40 -9.16 -5.36 -2.64
C GLU A 40 -9.33 -6.01 -1.26
N ALA A 41 -8.24 -6.17 -0.51
CA ALA A 41 -8.28 -6.67 0.87
C ALA A 41 -9.01 -5.73 1.85
N ALA A 42 -9.11 -4.44 1.54
CA ALA A 42 -9.88 -3.47 2.32
C ALA A 42 -11.37 -3.43 1.97
N ALA A 43 -11.74 -3.91 0.78
CA ALA A 43 -13.13 -3.95 0.33
C ALA A 43 -13.88 -5.24 0.75
N ALA A 44 -13.14 -6.29 1.13
CA ALA A 44 -13.67 -7.57 1.61
C ALA A 44 -14.12 -7.49 3.09
#